data_AF-A0A1X2I8J7-F1
#
_entry.id   AF-A0A1X2I8J7-F1
#
_cell.length_a   1.000
_cell.length_b   1.000
_cell.length_c   1.000
_cell.angle_alpha   90.00
_cell.angle_beta   90.00
_cell.angle_gamma   90.00
#
_symmetry.space_group_name_H-M   'P 1'
#
loop_
_entity.id
_entity.type
_entity.pdbx_description
1 polymer ?
#
loop_
_entity_poly.entity_id
_entity_poly.type
_entity_poly.pdbx_seq_one_letter_code
_entity_poly.pdbx_strand_id
1 'polypeptide(L)'
;MTQQLYLVTLRHNLTLAMFHLSDVGTSLGFGEVKLARPSIDHHALCHDLLRLAIFAKDAVDKNKLQDALIFQIHGFHITFFLTRLRHDGTYLMQEIGQITFPRFLEELAAFVNLKNMRTLLMVTEVFWRLCQPVAGEDYWTPVVS
;
A
#
# COMPACT_ATOMS: atom_id res chain seq x y z
N MET A 1 -16.81 -8.19 -15.85
CA MET A 1 -16.91 -6.82 -15.29
C MET A 1 -15.48 -6.39 -15.00
N THR A 2 -14.90 -5.59 -15.89
CA THR A 2 -13.45 -5.32 -15.91
C THR A 2 -13.16 -4.18 -14.95
N GLN A 3 -12.66 -4.46 -13.75
CA GLN A 3 -12.12 -3.42 -12.87
C GLN A 3 -10.73 -3.04 -13.38
N GLN A 4 -10.57 -1.78 -13.78
CA GLN A 4 -9.32 -1.25 -14.33
C GLN A 4 -8.57 -0.51 -13.22
N LEU A 5 -7.40 -1.01 -12.85
CA LEU A 5 -6.51 -0.40 -11.86
C LEU A 5 -5.80 0.80 -12.50
N TYR A 6 -6.23 2.02 -12.19
CA TYR A 6 -5.56 3.23 -12.67
C TYR A 6 -4.41 3.63 -11.73
N LEU A 7 -3.17 3.42 -12.17
CA LEU A 7 -1.97 3.97 -11.54
C LEU A 7 -1.80 5.44 -11.98
N VAL A 8 -2.33 6.40 -11.22
CA VAL A 8 -2.07 7.82 -11.49
C VAL A 8 -0.70 8.19 -10.93
N THR A 9 0.26 8.42 -11.82
CA THR A 9 1.62 8.89 -11.51
C THR A 9 1.73 10.36 -11.91
N LEU A 10 2.00 11.32 -11.03
CA LEU A 10 2.50 12.67 -11.41
C LEU A 10 2.97 13.51 -10.20
N ARG A 11 4.28 13.70 -10.04
CA ARG A 11 4.99 15.01 -9.96
C ARG A 11 6.51 14.81 -9.75
N HIS A 12 7.30 15.68 -10.36
CA HIS A 12 8.77 15.72 -10.23
C HIS A 12 9.18 15.65 -8.75
N ASN A 13 9.96 14.61 -8.40
CA ASN A 13 10.59 14.33 -7.10
C ASN A 13 9.77 13.61 -6.02
N LEU A 14 8.53 13.17 -6.28
CA LEU A 14 7.78 12.30 -5.35
C LEU A 14 6.73 11.48 -6.12
N THR A 15 6.95 10.18 -6.30
CA THR A 15 5.95 9.32 -6.95
C THR A 15 5.05 8.72 -5.91
N LEU A 16 3.89 9.35 -5.69
CA LEU A 16 2.79 8.74 -4.96
C LEU A 16 1.91 7.95 -5.94
N ALA A 17 1.72 6.66 -5.67
CA ALA A 17 0.80 5.80 -6.40
C ALA A 17 -0.53 5.73 -5.64
N MET A 18 -1.67 5.77 -6.34
CA MET A 18 -2.99 5.53 -5.75
C MET A 18 -3.67 4.38 -6.48
N PHE A 19 -4.32 3.49 -5.74
CA PHE A 19 -5.10 2.39 -6.30
C PHE A 19 -6.60 2.72 -6.26
N HIS A 20 -7.32 2.59 -7.37
CA HIS A 20 -8.75 2.93 -7.46
C HIS A 20 -9.62 1.75 -7.88
N LEU A 21 -10.84 1.66 -7.33
CA LEU A 21 -11.81 0.58 -7.60
C LEU A 21 -12.81 0.88 -8.73
N SER A 22 -13.00 2.15 -9.12
CA SER A 22 -14.00 2.56 -10.11
C SER A 22 -13.66 3.89 -10.80
N ASP A 23 -14.42 4.24 -11.83
CA ASP A 23 -14.35 5.53 -12.56
C ASP A 23 -14.65 6.76 -11.66
N VAL A 24 -15.14 6.52 -10.43
CA VAL A 24 -15.50 7.53 -9.42
C VAL A 24 -14.43 7.71 -8.32
N GLY A 25 -13.26 7.08 -8.43
CA GLY A 25 -12.07 7.53 -7.68
C GLY A 25 -12.01 7.16 -6.19
N THR A 26 -12.59 6.04 -5.76
CA THR A 26 -12.38 5.50 -4.40
C THR A 26 -10.96 4.94 -4.26
N SER A 27 -10.08 5.64 -3.51
CA SER A 27 -8.72 5.16 -3.24
C SER A 27 -8.72 3.99 -2.24
N LEU A 28 -8.12 2.87 -2.64
CA LEU A 28 -7.98 1.64 -1.86
C LEU A 28 -6.59 1.49 -1.22
N GLY A 29 -5.66 2.37 -1.59
CA GLY A 29 -4.29 2.24 -1.16
C GLY A 29 -3.34 3.25 -1.79
N PHE A 30 -2.16 3.36 -1.18
CA PHE A 30 -1.17 4.37 -1.52
C PHE A 30 0.24 3.79 -1.59
N GLY A 31 1.02 4.24 -2.56
CA GLY A 31 2.42 3.88 -2.68
C GLY A 31 3.31 5.09 -2.68
N GLU A 32 4.56 4.94 -2.23
CA GLU A 32 5.59 5.95 -2.47
C GLU A 32 6.87 5.33 -2.99
N VAL A 33 7.52 6.00 -3.95
CA VAL A 33 8.79 5.55 -4.52
C VAL A 33 9.88 6.59 -4.31
N LYS A 34 11.00 6.14 -3.74
CA LYS A 34 12.25 6.89 -3.65
C LYS A 34 13.40 6.14 -4.29
N LEU A 35 14.19 6.87 -5.08
CA LEU A 35 15.43 6.36 -5.67
C LEU A 35 16.44 6.03 -4.56
N ALA A 36 17.24 4.98 -4.78
CA ALA A 36 18.37 4.68 -3.92
C ALA A 36 19.38 5.84 -3.97
N ARG A 37 19.81 6.30 -2.79
CA ARG A 37 20.87 7.31 -2.64
C ARG A 37 22.12 6.68 -2.05
N PRO A 38 23.32 7.26 -2.25
CA PRO A 38 24.57 6.74 -1.69
C PRO A 38 24.55 6.60 -0.16
N SER A 39 23.79 7.46 0.53
CA SER A 39 23.48 7.33 1.95
C SER A 39 21.98 7.18 2.14
N ILE A 40 21.58 6.28 3.03
CA ILE A 40 20.18 6.08 3.41
C ILE A 40 19.81 7.11 4.45
N ASP A 41 18.84 7.96 4.12
CA ASP A 41 18.22 8.87 5.07
C ASP A 41 17.02 8.17 5.72
N HIS A 42 17.26 7.46 6.82
CA HIS A 42 16.21 6.76 7.56
C HIS A 42 15.14 7.71 8.10
N HIS A 43 15.51 8.95 8.46
CA HIS A 43 14.54 9.94 8.91
C HIS A 43 13.56 10.30 7.79
N ALA A 44 14.06 10.55 6.57
CA ALA A 44 13.21 10.79 5.42
C ALA A 44 12.30 9.59 5.11
N LEU A 45 12.82 8.35 5.13
CA LEU A 45 12.03 7.15 4.87
C LEU A 45 10.93 6.93 5.91
N CYS A 46 11.24 7.11 7.20
CA CYS A 46 10.25 7.04 8.28
C CYS A 46 9.19 8.12 8.14
N HIS A 47 9.58 9.34 7.76
CA HIS A 47 8.64 10.43 7.55
C HIS A 47 7.67 10.14 6.39
N ASP A 48 8.15 9.56 5.28
CA ASP A 48 7.25 9.15 4.19
C ASP A 48 6.33 8.00 4.60
N LEU A 49 6.85 7.02 5.35
CA LEU A 49 6.05 5.91 5.83
C LEU A 49 4.92 6.40 6.76
N LEU A 50 5.21 7.37 7.63
CA LEU A 50 4.20 8.02 8.47
C LEU A 50 3.15 8.74 7.62
N ARG A 51 3.57 9.43 6.55
CA ARG A 51 2.63 10.08 5.62
C ARG A 51 1.74 9.06 4.91
N LEU A 52 2.31 7.93 4.46
CA LEU A 52 1.53 6.82 3.88
C LEU A 52 0.53 6.25 4.89
N ALA A 53 0.93 6.10 6.16
CA ALA A 53 0.05 5.63 7.22
C ALA A 53 -1.16 6.56 7.42
N ILE A 54 -0.94 7.89 7.40
CA ILE A 54 -2.00 8.89 7.49
C ILE A 54 -2.95 8.79 6.29
N PHE A 55 -2.42 8.67 5.07
CA PHE A 55 -3.26 8.50 3.88
C PHE A 55 -4.09 7.22 3.92
N ALA A 56 -3.51 6.11 4.35
CA ALA A 56 -4.20 4.84 4.48
C ALA A 56 -5.32 4.89 5.53
N LYS A 57 -5.05 5.48 6.71
CA LYS A 57 -6.05 5.76 7.74
C LYS A 57 -7.20 6.58 7.17
N ASP A 58 -6.90 7.68 6.49
CA ASP A 58 -7.90 8.55 5.89
C ASP A 58 -8.76 7.83 4.84
N ALA A 59 -8.17 6.94 4.03
CA ALA A 59 -8.94 6.13 3.09
C ALA A 59 -9.83 5.10 3.79
N VAL A 60 -9.33 4.43 4.84
CA VAL A 60 -10.16 3.55 5.69
C VAL A 60 -11.38 4.31 6.22
N ASP A 61 -11.18 5.55 6.66
CA ASP A 61 -12.26 6.35 7.25
C ASP A 61 -13.27 6.89 6.24
N LYS A 62 -12.76 7.47 5.15
CA LYS A 62 -13.57 8.14 4.13
C LYS A 62 -14.29 7.13 3.25
N ASN A 63 -13.62 6.05 2.87
CA ASN A 63 -14.14 5.05 1.95
C ASN A 63 -14.73 3.83 2.66
N LYS A 64 -14.76 3.84 4.00
CA LYS A 64 -15.30 2.75 4.84
C LYS A 64 -14.67 1.40 4.52
N LEU A 65 -13.35 1.38 4.33
CA LEU A 65 -12.63 0.16 3.95
C LEU A 65 -12.39 -0.73 5.16
N GLN A 66 -12.37 -2.04 4.94
CA GLN A 66 -11.88 -2.98 5.96
C GLN A 66 -10.37 -2.80 6.16
N ASP A 67 -9.60 -2.71 5.08
CA ASP A 67 -8.17 -2.42 5.07
C ASP A 67 -7.80 -1.50 3.90
N ALA A 68 -6.70 -0.74 4.05
CA ALA A 68 -6.04 -0.04 2.95
C ALA A 68 -4.63 -0.61 2.73
N LEU A 69 -4.28 -0.89 1.48
CA LEU A 69 -2.94 -1.36 1.13
C LEU A 69 -1.99 -0.18 0.96
N ILE A 70 -0.82 -0.25 1.57
CA ILE A 70 0.27 0.67 1.26
C ILE A 70 1.52 -0.06 0.80
N PHE A 71 2.37 0.63 0.05
CA PHE A 71 3.71 0.14 -0.24
C PHE A 71 4.73 1.27 -0.27
N GLN A 72 5.94 0.98 0.22
CA GLN A 72 7.07 1.90 0.11
C GLN A 72 8.16 1.23 -0.71
N ILE A 73 8.63 1.94 -1.74
CA ILE A 73 9.76 1.53 -2.57
C ILE A 73 10.96 2.41 -2.25
N HIS A 74 12.06 1.79 -1.85
CA HIS A 74 13.35 2.44 -1.69
C HIS A 74 14.40 1.73 -2.57
N GLY A 75 14.84 2.39 -3.62
CA GLY A 75 15.63 1.76 -4.67
C GLY A 75 14.80 0.67 -5.37
N PHE A 76 15.24 -0.58 -5.21
CA PHE A 76 14.54 -1.75 -5.75
C PHE A 76 13.82 -2.55 -4.67
N HIS A 77 13.91 -2.14 -3.40
CA HIS A 77 13.27 -2.82 -2.28
C HIS A 77 11.86 -2.27 -2.10
N ILE A 78 10.87 -3.16 -2.12
CA ILE A 78 9.47 -2.84 -1.88
C ILE A 78 9.04 -3.50 -0.59
N THR A 79 8.39 -2.74 0.26
CA THR A 79 7.72 -3.22 1.47
C THR A 79 6.24 -2.92 1.37
N PHE A 80 5.40 -3.93 1.58
CA PHE A 80 3.94 -3.84 1.55
C PHE A 80 3.39 -3.85 2.98
N PHE A 81 2.39 -3.01 3.25
CA PHE A 81 1.69 -2.99 4.53
C PHE A 81 0.18 -2.91 4.33
N LEU A 82 -0.57 -3.35 5.34
CA LEU A 82 -2.01 -3.13 5.45
C LEU A 82 -2.32 -2.26 6.65
N THR A 83 -3.23 -1.31 6.45
CA THR A 83 -3.74 -0.45 7.50
C THR A 83 -5.21 -0.75 7.75
N ARG A 84 -5.58 -1.01 9.01
CA ARG A 84 -6.96 -1.20 9.45
C ARG A 84 -7.28 -0.53 10.76
N LEU A 85 -8.53 -0.16 10.94
CA LEU A 85 -9.09 0.23 12.24
C LEU A 85 -9.42 -1.04 13.05
N ARG A 86 -8.92 -1.11 14.28
CA ARG A 86 -9.24 -2.19 15.23
C ARG A 86 -10.45 -1.83 16.08
N HIS A 87 -11.04 -2.85 16.73
CA HIS A 87 -12.19 -2.68 17.62
C HIS A 87 -11.93 -1.77 18.83
N ASP A 88 -10.67 -1.57 19.23
CA ASP A 88 -10.26 -0.67 20.32
C ASP A 88 -10.10 0.79 19.86
N GLY A 89 -10.42 1.10 18.60
CA GLY A 89 -10.27 2.44 18.02
C GLY A 89 -8.86 2.77 17.56
N THR A 90 -7.90 1.84 17.67
CA THR A 90 -6.53 2.06 17.19
C THR A 90 -6.34 1.60 15.75
N TYR A 91 -5.45 2.27 15.01
CA TYR A 91 -5.06 1.82 13.67
C TYR A 91 -3.84 0.92 13.76
N LEU A 92 -3.93 -0.25 13.13
CA LEU A 92 -2.79 -1.15 12.95
C LEU A 92 -2.32 -1.04 11.51
N MET A 93 -1.05 -0.67 11.35
CA MET A 93 -0.32 -0.76 10.09
C MET A 93 0.67 -1.94 10.19
N GLN A 94 0.39 -3.03 9.48
CA GLN A 94 1.14 -4.27 9.54
C GLN A 94 1.91 -4.50 8.25
N GLU A 95 3.22 -4.75 8.32
CA GLU A 95 3.99 -5.24 7.18
C GLU A 95 3.51 -6.65 6.81
N ILE A 96 3.16 -6.84 5.54
CA ILE A 96 2.70 -8.14 5.03
C ILE A 96 3.73 -8.83 4.14
N GLY A 97 4.66 -8.08 3.54
CA GLY A 97 5.70 -8.69 2.74
C GLY A 97 6.70 -7.72 2.16
N GLN A 98 7.81 -8.28 1.71
CA GLN A 98 8.89 -7.55 1.07
C GLN A 98 9.34 -8.28 -0.19
N ILE A 99 9.66 -7.51 -1.24
CA ILE A 99 10.31 -8.02 -2.45
C ILE A 99 11.42 -7.06 -2.86
N THR A 100 12.43 -7.59 -3.56
CA THR A 100 13.44 -6.76 -4.20
C THR A 100 13.35 -6.99 -5.70
N PHE A 101 13.02 -5.95 -6.46
CA PHE A 101 12.99 -6.04 -7.92
C PHE A 101 14.41 -6.23 -8.48
N PRO A 102 14.55 -6.97 -9.59
CA PRO A 102 15.83 -7.15 -10.24
C PRO A 102 16.27 -5.81 -10.84
N ARG A 103 17.57 -5.53 -10.73
CA ARG A 103 18.18 -4.30 -11.27
C ARG A 103 18.55 -4.43 -12.73
N PHE A 104 18.80 -5.67 -13.15
CA PHE A 104 19.22 -6.04 -14.50
C PHE A 104 18.47 -7.30 -14.95
N LEU A 105 18.48 -7.56 -16.26
CA LEU A 105 17.73 -8.67 -16.85
C LEU A 105 18.23 -10.03 -16.34
N GLU A 106 19.52 -10.15 -16.04
CA GLU A 106 20.16 -11.35 -15.53
C GLU A 106 19.62 -11.74 -14.15
N GLU A 107 19.19 -10.76 -13.35
CA GLU A 107 18.60 -10.98 -12.03
C GLU A 107 17.11 -11.40 -12.12
N LEU A 108 16.47 -11.29 -13.29
CA LEU A 108 15.03 -11.56 -13.46
C LEU A 108 14.67 -13.03 -13.21
N ALA A 109 15.50 -13.97 -13.68
CA ALA A 109 15.28 -15.39 -13.43
C ALA A 109 15.31 -15.71 -11.93
N ALA A 110 16.20 -15.06 -11.19
CA ALA A 110 16.28 -15.19 -9.73
C ALA A 110 15.12 -14.48 -9.02
N PHE A 111 14.57 -13.41 -9.60
CA PHE A 111 13.38 -12.73 -9.09
C PHE A 111 12.12 -13.61 -9.16
N VAL A 112 11.93 -14.38 -10.24
CA VAL A 112 10.80 -15.30 -10.40
C VAL A 112 11.02 -16.60 -9.62
N ASN A 113 11.18 -16.47 -8.31
CA ASN A 113 11.31 -17.59 -7.38
C ASN A 113 10.02 -17.77 -6.55
N LEU A 114 9.89 -18.94 -5.92
CA LEU A 114 8.70 -19.30 -5.14
C LEU A 114 8.41 -18.33 -3.98
N LYS A 115 9.45 -17.75 -3.36
CA LYS A 115 9.28 -16.77 -2.27
C LYS A 115 8.62 -15.50 -2.80
N ASN A 116 9.19 -14.89 -3.84
CA ASN A 116 8.66 -13.65 -4.42
C ASN A 116 7.26 -13.87 -5.01
N MET A 117 7.03 -14.99 -5.70
CA MET A 117 5.71 -15.32 -6.24
C MET A 117 4.68 -15.51 -5.13
N ARG A 118 5.01 -16.21 -4.03
CA ARG A 118 4.11 -16.34 -2.88
C ARG A 118 3.81 -15.00 -2.22
N THR A 119 4.81 -14.14 -2.04
CA THR A 119 4.60 -12.80 -1.49
C THR A 119 3.66 -11.98 -2.37
N LEU A 120 3.91 -11.96 -3.69
CA LEU A 120 3.06 -11.23 -4.64
C LEU A 120 1.62 -11.78 -4.69
N LEU A 121 1.46 -13.10 -4.69
CA LEU A 121 0.16 -13.75 -4.63
C LEU A 121 -0.60 -13.39 -3.36
N MET A 122 0.05 -13.45 -2.19
CA MET A 122 -0.55 -13.10 -0.91
C MET A 122 -0.93 -11.61 -0.86
N VAL A 123 -0.06 -10.70 -1.29
CA VAL A 123 -0.37 -9.26 -1.36
C VAL A 123 -1.59 -9.02 -2.26
N THR A 124 -1.63 -9.68 -3.42
CA THR A 124 -2.73 -9.58 -4.38
C THR A 124 -4.04 -10.13 -3.80
N GLU A 125 -4.00 -11.32 -3.21
CA GLU A 125 -5.17 -11.95 -2.58
C GLU A 125 -5.73 -11.07 -1.48
N VAL A 126 -4.86 -10.56 -0.60
CA VAL A 126 -5.29 -9.74 0.53
C VAL A 126 -5.83 -8.39 0.06
N PHE A 127 -5.23 -7.76 -0.95
CA PHE A 127 -5.76 -6.55 -1.57
C PHE A 127 -7.19 -6.75 -2.07
N TRP A 128 -7.43 -7.76 -2.91
CA TRP A 128 -8.77 -7.99 -3.47
C TRP A 128 -9.81 -8.40 -2.43
N ARG A 129 -9.39 -9.11 -1.38
CA ARG A 129 -10.30 -9.59 -0.34
C ARG A 129 -10.63 -8.53 0.71
N LEU A 130 -9.65 -7.71 1.12
CA LEU A 130 -9.76 -6.81 2.27
C LEU A 130 -9.84 -5.33 1.90
N CYS A 131 -9.28 -4.90 0.76
CA CYS A 131 -9.33 -3.49 0.34
C CYS A 131 -10.61 -3.16 -0.39
N GLN A 132 -11.74 -3.35 0.29
CA GLN A 132 -13.09 -3.08 -0.22
C GLN A 132 -13.94 -2.37 0.84
N PRO A 133 -14.93 -1.55 0.43
CA PRO A 133 -15.87 -0.95 1.35
C PRO A 133 -16.65 -2.02 2.14
N VAL A 134 -16.82 -1.79 3.43
CA VAL A 134 -17.63 -2.64 4.30
C VAL A 134 -19.12 -2.36 4.01
N ALA A 135 -19.89 -3.39 3.65
CA ALA A 135 -21.34 -3.29 3.53
C ALA A 135 -21.95 -3.05 4.93
N GLY A 136 -22.89 -2.11 5.03
CA GLY A 136 -23.32 -1.55 6.32
C GLY A 136 -23.88 -2.55 7.33
N GLU A 137 -23.15 -2.69 8.44
CA GLU A 137 -23.58 -2.87 9.85
C GLU A 137 -22.35 -3.05 10.77
N ASP A 138 -21.17 -3.36 10.20
CA ASP A 138 -19.91 -3.59 10.94
C ASP A 138 -18.99 -2.34 11.10
N TYR A 139 -19.42 -1.17 10.64
CA TYR A 139 -18.58 0.04 10.69
C TYR A 139 -18.75 0.80 12.00
N TRP A 140 -17.79 0.64 12.91
CA TRP A 140 -17.71 1.42 14.14
C TRP A 140 -17.31 2.87 13.86
N THR A 141 -18.14 3.82 14.30
CA THR A 141 -17.79 5.24 14.28
C THR A 141 -16.71 5.52 15.34
N PRO A 142 -15.55 6.09 14.97
CA PRO A 142 -14.58 6.55 15.97
C PRO A 142 -15.23 7.63 16.84
N VAL A 143 -15.04 7.55 18.16
CA VAL A 143 -15.39 8.65 19.07
C VAL A 143 -14.49 9.82 18.72
N VAL A 144 -15.10 10.91 18.24
CA VAL A 144 -14.41 12.18 18.01
C VAL A 144 -13.95 12.69 19.38
N SER A 145 -12.64 12.75 19.59
CA SER A 145 -12.01 13.45 20.72
C SER A 145 -11.96 14.95 20.47
#